data_AF-A0A7S4MF96-F1
#
_entry.id   AF-A0A7S4MF96-F1
#
_cell.length_a   1.000
_cell.length_b   1.000
_cell.length_c   1.000
_cell.angle_alpha   90.00
_cell.angle_beta   90.00
_cell.angle_gamma   90.00
#
_symmetry.space_group_name_H-M   'P 1'
#
loop_
_entity.id
_entity.type
_entity.pdbx_description
1 polymer ?
#
loop_
_entity_poly.entity_id
_entity_poly.type
_entity_poly.pdbx_seq_one_letter_code
_entity_poly.pdbx_strand_id
1 'polypeptide(L)'
;VPPSTQQLTGNMEQYTSSEEGIANAIDYFVRLSEQISPGTLDIEIPVVSHLVALLHNYEQSCNALATYDQQFLELTKQSFYNFQKPFQVRVSCEKNHACTSPAIVQGTTVSIEPTHPSIPSDIQDNRSNYNTEYATLFDLSRAISQSVVLLQCSLASVIKSGQLSPSCAVAIFFSIARQLVLTSVVPSGSSICSQLVQVLLTIGRSYIKGNKEYQLPLLNLLLDSPSLSMNPSIRRSLNTAARSFVGEEEEEVDTQARLTPVDLYELFTPRSLITSNDPSQYLDLLSSISSRSEKSSEELERLSQCFNPNEFLPIIGANASDSLIDQLFQLIPGLLSKPSFSKIGTAYMEYVVRAGHQHRVLGMLFSPNVPGEFASRFIANMNLQQVDVQTSVSILQNLFTWLPLGEQHIDVATKLLEMLTVNCSSFMAQFQTENQTGYTSEGKPVESPLWNILYQFFSSRGLIH
;
A
#
# COMPACT_ATOMS: atom_id res chain seq x y z
N VAL A 1 -17.90 -22.12 52.91
CA VAL A 1 -18.33 -22.37 51.51
C VAL A 1 -17.22 -21.84 50.64
N PRO A 2 -16.48 -22.68 49.89
CA PRO A 2 -15.48 -22.15 48.96
C PRO A 2 -16.21 -21.28 47.93
N PRO A 3 -15.67 -20.12 47.53
CA PRO A 3 -16.33 -19.28 46.55
C PRO A 3 -16.48 -20.11 45.27
N SER A 4 -17.74 -20.25 44.83
CA SER A 4 -18.11 -20.83 43.55
C SER A 4 -17.20 -20.30 42.47
N THR A 5 -16.74 -21.19 41.58
CA THR A 5 -16.08 -20.91 40.31
C THR A 5 -16.75 -19.77 39.55
N GLN A 6 -16.40 -18.53 39.86
CA GLN A 6 -16.58 -17.41 38.95
C GLN A 6 -15.49 -17.61 37.90
N GLN A 7 -15.85 -18.37 36.86
CA GLN A 7 -15.17 -18.24 35.57
C GLN A 7 -15.15 -16.74 35.24
N LEU A 8 -14.05 -16.22 34.70
CA LEU A 8 -14.14 -14.98 33.95
C LEU A 8 -15.17 -15.22 32.86
N THR A 9 -16.39 -14.80 33.11
CA THR A 9 -17.38 -14.64 32.07
C THR A 9 -16.79 -13.57 31.17
N GLY A 10 -16.53 -13.91 29.91
CA GLY A 10 -15.93 -12.97 28.96
C GLY A 10 -16.71 -11.66 28.83
N ASN A 11 -17.94 -11.59 29.32
CA ASN A 11 -18.77 -10.39 29.32
C ASN A 11 -18.43 -9.41 30.44
N MET A 12 -17.73 -8.36 30.04
CA MET A 12 -17.47 -7.14 30.81
C MET A 12 -18.72 -6.46 31.38
N GLU A 13 -19.88 -6.63 30.75
CA GLU A 13 -21.17 -6.09 31.20
C GLU A 13 -21.63 -6.64 32.56
N GLN A 14 -21.00 -7.71 33.04
CA GLN A 14 -21.32 -8.31 34.34
C GLN A 14 -20.59 -7.66 35.51
N TYR A 15 -19.53 -6.86 35.26
CA TYR A 15 -18.80 -6.18 36.32
C TYR A 15 -19.37 -4.78 36.56
N THR A 16 -19.54 -4.43 37.84
CA THR A 16 -20.10 -3.13 38.23
C THR A 16 -19.09 -1.99 38.12
N SER A 17 -17.80 -2.31 37.99
CA SER A 17 -16.69 -1.35 37.82
C SER A 17 -15.49 -1.96 37.10
N SER A 18 -14.61 -1.12 36.54
CA SER A 18 -13.33 -1.53 35.95
C SER A 18 -12.39 -2.18 36.97
N GLU A 19 -12.43 -1.70 38.20
CA GLU A 19 -11.61 -2.15 39.33
C GLU A 19 -11.98 -3.59 39.71
N GLU A 20 -13.27 -3.91 39.74
CA GLU A 20 -13.78 -5.26 39.96
C GLU A 20 -13.34 -6.20 38.82
N GLY A 21 -13.44 -5.75 37.56
CA GLY A 21 -12.95 -6.51 36.41
C GLY A 21 -11.45 -6.80 36.47
N ILE A 22 -10.63 -5.80 36.82
CA ILE A 22 -9.18 -5.96 36.98
C ILE A 22 -8.86 -6.93 38.12
N ALA A 23 -9.51 -6.79 39.28
CA ALA A 23 -9.28 -7.65 40.44
C ALA A 23 -9.63 -9.12 40.15
N ASN A 24 -10.76 -9.38 39.47
CA ASN A 24 -11.15 -10.72 39.07
C ASN A 24 -10.20 -11.32 38.03
N ALA A 25 -9.75 -10.52 37.07
CA ALA A 25 -8.73 -10.95 36.10
C ALA A 25 -7.39 -11.28 36.76
N ILE A 26 -6.97 -10.49 37.77
CA ILE A 26 -5.76 -10.77 38.57
C ILE A 26 -5.91 -12.10 39.32
N ASP A 27 -7.00 -12.31 40.05
CA ASP A 27 -7.25 -13.55 40.81
C ASP A 27 -7.23 -14.79 39.89
N TYR A 28 -7.82 -14.68 38.70
CA TYR A 28 -7.74 -15.73 37.70
C TYR A 28 -6.30 -16.02 37.24
N PHE A 29 -5.51 -14.99 36.90
CA PHE A 29 -4.12 -15.20 36.48
C PHE A 29 -3.28 -15.83 37.60
N VAL A 30 -3.53 -15.46 38.86
CA VAL A 30 -2.87 -16.07 40.03
C VAL A 30 -3.25 -17.55 40.13
N ARG A 31 -4.54 -17.90 40.10
CA ARG A 31 -4.98 -19.30 40.14
C ARG A 31 -4.49 -20.13 38.95
N LEU A 32 -4.49 -19.52 37.77
CA LEU A 32 -3.95 -20.14 36.55
C LEU A 32 -2.46 -20.44 36.71
N SER A 33 -1.71 -19.56 37.38
CA SER A 33 -0.29 -19.75 37.63
C SER A 33 0.03 -20.94 38.54
N GLU A 34 -0.93 -21.34 39.39
CA GLU A 34 -0.84 -22.53 40.25
C GLU A 34 -1.16 -23.83 39.50
N GLN A 35 -1.86 -23.74 38.37
CA GLN A 35 -2.36 -24.89 37.60
C GLN A 35 -1.50 -25.22 36.37
N ILE A 36 -0.74 -24.26 35.84
CA ILE A 36 0.08 -24.47 34.64
C ILE A 36 1.38 -25.20 34.98
N SER A 37 1.51 -26.40 34.41
CA SER A 37 2.76 -27.16 34.42
C SER A 37 3.85 -26.47 33.59
N PRO A 38 5.13 -26.56 33.99
CA PRO A 38 6.25 -26.08 33.19
C PRO A 38 6.24 -26.74 31.80
N GLY A 39 6.35 -25.93 30.73
CA GLY A 39 6.42 -26.40 29.35
C GLY A 39 5.09 -26.38 28.57
N THR A 40 3.96 -26.08 29.21
CA THR A 40 2.70 -25.81 28.50
C THR A 40 2.74 -24.43 27.85
N LEU A 41 2.80 -24.35 26.52
CA LEU A 41 2.85 -23.08 25.77
C LEU A 41 1.50 -22.66 25.18
N ASP A 42 0.53 -23.58 25.12
CA ASP A 42 -0.81 -23.31 24.58
C ASP A 42 -1.82 -23.43 25.70
N ILE A 43 -2.36 -22.29 26.13
CA ILE A 43 -3.37 -22.17 27.16
C ILE A 43 -4.54 -21.36 26.63
N GLU A 44 -5.75 -21.79 26.95
CA GLU A 44 -6.94 -21.02 26.65
C GLU A 44 -7.15 -19.98 27.75
N ILE A 45 -7.03 -18.70 27.37
CA ILE A 45 -7.26 -17.57 28.28
C ILE A 45 -8.62 -16.98 27.92
N PRO A 46 -9.63 -17.04 28.80
CA PRO A 46 -10.99 -16.61 28.49
C PRO A 46 -11.09 -15.19 27.91
N VAL A 47 -10.28 -14.25 28.42
CA VAL A 47 -10.24 -12.87 27.91
C VAL A 47 -9.69 -12.81 26.48
N VAL A 48 -8.70 -13.64 26.14
CA VAL A 48 -8.14 -13.73 24.79
C VAL A 48 -9.14 -14.39 23.85
N SER A 49 -9.77 -15.50 24.24
CA SER A 49 -10.83 -16.16 23.47
C SER A 49 -12.02 -15.21 23.21
N HIS A 50 -12.43 -14.44 24.22
CA HIS A 50 -13.49 -13.44 24.08
C HIS A 50 -13.09 -12.32 23.12
N LEU A 51 -11.86 -11.81 23.21
CA LEU A 51 -11.33 -10.82 22.26
C LEU A 51 -11.34 -11.34 20.82
N VAL A 52 -10.93 -12.60 20.59
CA VAL A 52 -10.99 -13.23 19.26
C VAL A 52 -12.43 -13.27 18.74
N ALA A 53 -13.39 -13.66 19.58
CA ALA A 53 -14.80 -13.68 19.20
C ALA A 53 -15.35 -12.28 18.86
N LEU A 54 -15.03 -11.28 19.67
CA LEU A 54 -15.43 -9.88 19.41
C LEU A 54 -14.83 -9.35 18.10
N LEU A 55 -13.56 -9.64 17.84
CA LEU A 55 -12.88 -9.23 16.60
C LEU A 55 -13.49 -9.92 15.38
N HIS A 56 -13.86 -11.20 15.48
CA HIS A 56 -14.55 -11.90 14.41
C HIS A 56 -15.94 -11.29 14.12
N ASN A 57 -16.71 -10.97 15.17
CA ASN A 57 -17.99 -10.29 15.01
C ASN A 57 -17.83 -8.90 14.39
N TYR A 58 -16.77 -8.17 14.77
CA TYR A 58 -16.45 -6.87 14.18
C TYR A 58 -16.17 -6.97 12.68
N GLU A 59 -15.38 -7.96 12.25
CA GLU A 59 -15.12 -8.24 10.84
C GLU A 59 -16.40 -8.58 10.07
N GLN A 60 -17.27 -9.42 10.65
CA GLN A 60 -18.57 -9.76 10.06
C GLN A 60 -19.45 -8.53 9.85
N SER A 61 -19.58 -7.66 10.85
CA SER A 61 -20.35 -6.41 10.73
C SER A 61 -19.74 -5.45 9.70
N CYS A 62 -18.41 -5.36 9.60
CA CYS A 62 -17.76 -4.58 8.53
C CYS A 62 -18.14 -5.10 7.13
N ASN A 63 -18.11 -6.42 6.93
CA ASN A 63 -18.47 -7.06 5.65
C ASN A 63 -19.97 -6.86 5.33
N ALA A 64 -20.83 -6.92 6.33
CA ALA A 64 -22.26 -6.64 6.18
C ALA A 64 -22.51 -5.18 5.75
N LEU A 65 -21.84 -4.22 6.38
CA LEU A 65 -21.93 -2.80 6.02
C LEU A 65 -21.47 -2.54 4.58
N ALA A 66 -20.35 -3.14 4.15
CA ALA A 66 -19.88 -3.04 2.78
C ALA A 66 -20.91 -3.59 1.77
N THR A 67 -21.55 -4.71 2.13
CA THR A 67 -22.61 -5.32 1.32
C THR A 67 -23.84 -4.41 1.22
N TYR A 68 -24.29 -3.85 2.35
CA TYR A 68 -25.43 -2.93 2.35
C TYR A 68 -25.14 -1.63 1.58
N ASP A 69 -23.91 -1.13 1.63
CA ASP A 69 -23.52 0.04 0.86
C ASP A 69 -23.52 -0.25 -0.64
N GLN A 70 -22.96 -1.38 -1.06
CA GLN A 70 -23.02 -1.83 -2.45
C GLN A 70 -24.46 -2.01 -2.95
N GLN A 71 -25.31 -2.65 -2.14
CA GLN A 71 -26.73 -2.82 -2.47
C GLN A 71 -27.45 -1.48 -2.67
N PHE A 72 -27.16 -0.48 -1.84
CA PHE A 72 -27.72 0.85 -2.00
C PHE A 72 -27.22 1.56 -3.26
N LEU A 73 -25.94 1.43 -3.60
CA LEU A 73 -25.42 1.96 -4.86
C LEU A 73 -26.14 1.34 -6.07
N GLU A 74 -26.44 0.04 -6.03
CA GLU A 74 -27.18 -0.62 -7.11
C GLU A 74 -28.65 -0.17 -7.16
N LEU A 75 -29.32 -0.08 -6.01
CA LEU A 75 -30.70 0.44 -5.93
C LEU A 75 -30.79 1.89 -6.43
N THR A 76 -29.80 2.73 -6.10
CA THR A 76 -29.74 4.14 -6.52
C THR A 76 -29.46 4.32 -8.00
N LYS A 77 -28.59 3.50 -8.60
CA LYS A 77 -28.34 3.48 -10.06
C LYS A 77 -29.59 3.18 -10.88
N GLN A 78 -30.46 2.30 -10.37
CA GLN A 78 -31.67 1.87 -11.06
C GLN A 78 -32.92 2.65 -10.64
N SER A 79 -32.76 3.73 -9.87
CA SER A 79 -33.87 4.32 -9.13
C SER A 79 -34.91 5.00 -9.99
N PHE A 80 -34.52 5.88 -10.91
CA PHE A 80 -35.46 6.77 -11.58
C PHE A 80 -35.26 6.78 -13.08
N TYR A 81 -36.37 6.68 -13.81
CA TYR A 81 -36.40 6.79 -15.26
C TYR A 81 -37.31 7.93 -15.71
N ASN A 82 -36.96 8.50 -16.87
CA ASN A 82 -37.77 9.48 -17.57
C ASN A 82 -38.88 8.74 -18.33
N PHE A 83 -40.09 8.75 -17.81
CA PHE A 83 -41.26 8.20 -18.50
C PHE A 83 -41.98 9.32 -19.25
N GLN A 84 -42.23 9.11 -20.55
CA GLN A 84 -43.11 10.00 -21.30
C GLN A 84 -44.56 9.71 -20.91
N LYS A 85 -45.21 10.67 -20.27
CA LYS A 85 -46.62 10.58 -19.92
C LYS A 85 -47.45 11.50 -20.81
N PRO A 86 -48.52 10.98 -21.45
CA PRO A 86 -49.45 11.84 -22.14
C PRO A 86 -50.21 12.67 -21.10
N PHE A 87 -50.39 13.95 -21.39
CA PHE A 87 -51.27 14.81 -20.62
C PHE A 87 -52.26 15.51 -21.56
N GLN A 88 -53.38 15.93 -21.01
CA GLN A 88 -54.40 16.67 -21.74
C GLN A 88 -54.67 17.96 -20.98
N VAL A 89 -54.51 19.10 -21.66
CA VAL A 89 -54.91 20.41 -21.12
C VAL A 89 -56.06 20.94 -21.94
N ARG A 90 -57.07 21.46 -21.23
CA ARG A 90 -58.15 22.20 -21.83
C ARG A 90 -57.76 23.66 -21.94
N VAL A 91 -57.49 24.13 -23.16
CA VAL A 91 -57.19 25.53 -23.42
C VAL A 91 -58.51 26.27 -23.57
N SER A 92 -58.79 27.19 -22.64
CA SER A 92 -60.00 28.01 -22.68
C SER A 92 -60.01 28.91 -23.91
N CYS A 93 -61.19 29.13 -24.47
CA CYS A 93 -61.39 30.15 -25.51
C CYS A 93 -61.03 31.54 -24.95
N GLU A 94 -60.27 32.31 -25.71
CA GLU A 94 -59.97 33.69 -25.37
C GLU A 94 -61.25 34.54 -25.46
N LYS A 95 -61.46 35.40 -24.46
CA LYS A 95 -62.66 36.23 -24.38
C LYS A 95 -62.63 37.24 -25.54
N ASN A 96 -63.73 37.35 -26.29
CA ASN A 96 -63.92 38.22 -27.47
C ASN A 96 -63.37 37.70 -28.81
N HIS A 97 -63.08 36.40 -28.94
CA HIS A 97 -62.85 35.75 -30.23
C HIS A 97 -63.93 34.69 -30.51
N ALA A 98 -64.29 34.51 -31.79
CA ALA A 98 -65.29 33.54 -32.22
C ALA A 98 -64.78 32.10 -32.05
N CYS A 99 -64.84 31.59 -30.83
CA CYS A 99 -64.39 30.25 -30.46
C CYS A 99 -65.62 29.41 -30.08
N THR A 100 -65.88 28.35 -30.85
CA THR A 100 -67.06 27.49 -30.71
C THR A 100 -66.99 26.53 -29.52
N SER A 101 -65.79 26.13 -29.10
CA SER A 101 -65.57 25.30 -27.91
C SER A 101 -64.10 25.32 -27.47
N PRO A 102 -63.79 25.12 -26.18
CA PRO A 102 -62.40 24.98 -25.71
C PRO A 102 -61.66 23.86 -26.44
N ALA A 103 -60.42 24.09 -26.83
CA ALA A 103 -59.59 23.07 -27.46
C ALA A 103 -59.01 22.12 -26.39
N ILE A 104 -58.98 20.82 -26.69
CA ILE A 104 -58.22 19.84 -25.91
C ILE A 104 -56.89 19.65 -26.62
N VAL A 105 -55.81 20.12 -25.98
CA VAL A 105 -54.45 19.93 -26.48
C VAL A 105 -53.86 18.72 -25.77
N GLN A 106 -53.41 17.75 -26.56
CA GLN A 106 -52.67 16.59 -26.06
C GLN A 106 -51.18 16.86 -26.24
N GLY A 107 -50.41 16.61 -25.19
CA GLY A 107 -48.97 16.73 -25.20
C GLY A 107 -48.32 15.57 -24.46
N THR A 108 -47.01 15.44 -24.60
CA THR A 108 -46.21 14.53 -23.79
C THR A 108 -45.38 15.34 -22.81
N THR A 109 -45.40 14.94 -21.53
CA THR A 109 -44.49 15.45 -20.52
C THR A 109 -43.54 14.34 -20.11
N VAL A 110 -42.40 14.68 -19.55
CA VAL A 110 -41.50 13.73 -18.90
C VAL A 110 -41.84 13.73 -17.41
N SER A 111 -42.21 12.58 -16.85
CA SER A 111 -42.24 12.36 -15.40
C SER A 111 -41.06 11.49 -14.98
N ILE A 112 -40.46 11.85 -13.85
CA ILE A 112 -39.38 11.07 -13.23
C ILE A 112 -40.05 10.15 -12.22
N GLU A 113 -40.09 8.85 -12.50
CA GLU A 113 -40.73 7.85 -11.65
C GLU A 113 -39.80 6.69 -11.32
N PRO A 114 -40.03 5.99 -10.19
CA PRO A 114 -39.26 4.80 -9.86
C PRO A 114 -39.37 3.74 -10.95
N THR A 115 -38.25 3.12 -11.33
CA THR A 115 -38.25 2.05 -12.33
C THR A 115 -39.05 0.83 -11.84
N HIS A 116 -39.03 0.59 -10.53
CA HIS A 116 -39.91 -0.36 -9.84
C HIS A 116 -40.59 0.29 -8.62
N PRO A 117 -41.88 -0.02 -8.34
CA PRO A 117 -42.60 0.57 -7.20
C PRO A 117 -41.99 0.28 -5.83
N SER A 118 -41.20 -0.79 -5.69
CA SER A 118 -40.57 -1.19 -4.43
C SER A 118 -39.26 -0.45 -4.11
N ILE A 119 -38.65 0.23 -5.09
CA ILE A 119 -37.33 0.85 -4.90
C ILE A 119 -37.28 1.79 -3.68
N PRO A 120 -38.28 2.65 -3.44
CA PRO A 120 -38.27 3.50 -2.24
C PRO A 120 -38.28 2.71 -0.93
N SER A 121 -39.07 1.62 -0.83
CA SER A 121 -39.08 0.77 0.37
C SER A 121 -37.80 -0.02 0.53
N ASP A 122 -37.27 -0.58 -0.56
CA ASP A 122 -36.04 -1.38 -0.56
C ASP A 122 -34.83 -0.53 -0.13
N ILE A 123 -34.78 0.74 -0.56
CA ILE A 123 -33.79 1.72 -0.10
C ILE A 123 -33.94 2.00 1.40
N GLN A 124 -35.18 2.20 1.87
CA GLN A 124 -35.44 2.47 3.28
C GLN A 124 -35.03 1.29 4.18
N ASP A 125 -35.38 0.06 3.79
CA ASP A 125 -35.03 -1.16 4.53
C ASP A 125 -33.52 -1.38 4.54
N ASN A 126 -32.84 -1.18 3.39
CA ASN A 126 -31.39 -1.22 3.32
C ASN A 126 -30.73 -0.22 4.29
N ARG A 127 -31.19 1.04 4.31
CA ARG A 127 -30.64 2.06 5.21
C ARG A 127 -30.93 1.75 6.69
N SER A 128 -32.09 1.18 7.01
CA SER A 128 -32.41 0.75 8.38
C SER A 128 -31.49 -0.38 8.86
N ASN A 129 -31.23 -1.37 7.99
CA ASN A 129 -30.32 -2.48 8.30
C ASN A 129 -28.87 -1.99 8.41
N TYR A 130 -28.43 -1.11 7.51
CA TYR A 130 -27.12 -0.46 7.58
C TYR A 130 -26.94 0.27 8.92
N ASN A 131 -27.92 1.07 9.34
CA ASN A 131 -27.83 1.81 10.60
C ASN A 131 -27.76 0.90 11.84
N THR A 132 -28.48 -0.24 11.80
CA THR A 132 -28.42 -1.24 12.87
C THR A 132 -27.03 -1.86 12.97
N GLU A 133 -26.46 -2.33 11.85
CA GLU A 133 -25.10 -2.87 11.82
C GLU A 133 -24.04 -1.83 12.20
N TYR A 134 -24.25 -0.58 11.78
CA TYR A 134 -23.35 0.52 12.09
C TYR A 134 -23.32 0.80 13.59
N ALA A 135 -24.48 0.79 14.28
CA ALA A 135 -24.55 0.91 15.73
C ALA A 135 -23.85 -0.25 16.44
N THR A 136 -24.11 -1.50 16.01
CA THR A 136 -23.45 -2.71 16.54
C THR A 136 -21.92 -2.61 16.44
N LEU A 137 -21.40 -2.03 15.35
CA LEU A 137 -19.96 -1.84 15.16
C LEU A 137 -19.33 -0.94 16.24
N PHE A 138 -20.02 0.13 16.67
CA PHE A 138 -19.53 0.96 17.78
C PHE A 138 -19.49 0.21 19.10
N ASP A 139 -20.54 -0.55 19.41
CA ASP A 139 -20.62 -1.32 20.65
C ASP A 139 -19.52 -2.39 20.69
N LEU A 140 -19.30 -3.09 19.57
CA LEU A 140 -18.18 -4.03 19.41
C LEU A 140 -16.82 -3.35 19.59
N SER A 141 -16.60 -2.18 18.97
CA SER A 141 -15.34 -1.45 19.10
C SER A 141 -15.04 -1.05 20.55
N ARG A 142 -16.07 -0.66 21.30
CA ARG A 142 -15.97 -0.32 22.72
C ARG A 142 -15.64 -1.55 23.56
N ALA A 143 -16.35 -2.66 23.34
CA ALA A 143 -16.12 -3.92 24.05
C ALA A 143 -14.70 -4.47 23.80
N ILE A 144 -14.20 -4.37 22.56
CA ILE A 144 -12.83 -4.76 22.21
C ILE A 144 -11.83 -3.89 22.97
N SER A 145 -11.99 -2.56 22.92
CA SER A 145 -11.08 -1.63 23.61
C SER A 145 -11.03 -1.88 25.12
N GLN A 146 -12.19 -2.08 25.75
CA GLN A 146 -12.29 -2.39 27.18
C GLN A 146 -11.57 -3.70 27.54
N SER A 147 -11.77 -4.74 26.73
CA SER A 147 -11.15 -6.05 26.95
C SER A 147 -9.61 -5.99 26.81
N VAL A 148 -9.08 -5.18 25.89
CA VAL A 148 -7.63 -4.95 25.74
C VAL A 148 -7.08 -4.19 26.93
N VAL A 149 -7.76 -3.13 27.39
CA VAL A 149 -7.33 -2.34 28.56
C VAL A 149 -7.29 -3.19 29.81
N LEU A 150 -8.31 -4.03 30.04
CA LEU A 150 -8.30 -4.99 31.15
C LEU A 150 -7.12 -5.93 31.06
N LEU A 151 -6.92 -6.58 29.91
CA LEU A 151 -5.82 -7.51 29.71
C LEU A 151 -4.48 -6.84 30.04
N GLN A 152 -4.28 -5.62 29.56
CA GLN A 152 -3.08 -4.83 29.82
C GLN A 152 -2.92 -4.49 31.31
N CYS A 153 -3.95 -3.96 31.96
CA CYS A 153 -3.88 -3.52 33.35
C CYS A 153 -3.68 -4.70 34.31
N SER A 154 -4.42 -5.79 34.10
CA SER A 154 -4.30 -7.00 34.90
C SER A 154 -2.92 -7.61 34.76
N LEU A 155 -2.41 -7.80 33.54
CA LEU A 155 -1.07 -8.35 33.34
C LEU A 155 0.02 -7.43 33.92
N ALA A 156 -0.06 -6.14 33.68
CA ALA A 156 0.89 -5.19 34.27
C ALA A 156 0.90 -5.27 35.81
N SER A 157 -0.27 -5.42 36.43
CA SER A 157 -0.41 -5.55 37.89
C SER A 157 0.22 -6.84 38.41
N VAL A 158 -0.08 -8.00 37.80
CA VAL A 158 0.45 -9.29 38.26
C VAL A 158 1.96 -9.42 38.01
N ILE A 159 2.46 -8.84 36.92
CA ILE A 159 3.90 -8.78 36.63
C ILE A 159 4.62 -7.90 37.66
N LYS A 160 4.08 -6.71 37.95
CA LYS A 160 4.68 -5.78 38.92
C LYS A 160 4.66 -6.32 40.35
N SER A 161 3.61 -7.06 40.72
CA SER A 161 3.52 -7.69 42.05
C SER A 161 4.37 -8.95 42.18
N GLY A 162 4.94 -9.46 41.07
CA GLY A 162 5.72 -10.70 41.05
C GLY A 162 4.88 -11.95 41.36
N GLN A 163 3.56 -11.86 41.26
CA GLN A 163 2.63 -12.95 41.58
C GLN A 163 2.49 -13.97 40.44
N LEU A 164 2.98 -13.64 39.24
CA LEU A 164 2.91 -14.53 38.09
C LEU A 164 4.12 -15.48 38.07
N SER A 165 3.87 -16.78 38.07
CA SER A 165 4.94 -17.77 37.87
C SER A 165 5.54 -17.62 36.45
N PRO A 166 6.86 -17.85 36.27
CA PRO A 166 7.49 -17.74 34.95
C PRO A 166 6.85 -18.63 33.88
N SER A 167 6.45 -19.86 34.24
CA SER A 167 5.77 -20.78 33.32
C SER A 167 4.43 -20.23 32.83
N CYS A 168 3.64 -19.65 33.74
CA CYS A 168 2.36 -19.01 33.41
C CYS A 168 2.56 -17.77 32.53
N ALA A 169 3.55 -16.92 32.85
CA ALA A 169 3.89 -15.75 32.06
C ALA A 169 4.25 -16.11 30.61
N VAL A 170 5.07 -17.15 30.43
CA VAL A 170 5.46 -17.65 29.12
C VAL A 170 4.25 -18.22 28.37
N ALA A 171 3.41 -19.03 29.03
CA ALA A 171 2.20 -19.56 28.41
C ALA A 171 1.24 -18.43 27.96
N ILE A 172 1.09 -17.38 28.75
CA ILE A 172 0.29 -16.19 28.39
C ILE A 172 0.88 -15.47 27.19
N PHE A 173 2.21 -15.30 27.15
CA PHE A 173 2.89 -14.71 26.01
C PHE A 173 2.58 -15.47 24.71
N PHE A 174 2.77 -16.79 24.72
CA PHE A 174 2.58 -17.61 23.52
C PHE A 174 1.11 -17.64 23.08
N SER A 175 0.16 -17.69 24.02
CA SER A 175 -1.27 -17.63 23.73
C SER A 175 -1.68 -16.30 23.07
N ILE A 176 -1.29 -15.15 23.64
CA ILE A 176 -1.60 -13.83 23.05
C ILE A 176 -0.91 -13.66 21.69
N ALA A 177 0.37 -14.02 21.59
CA ALA A 177 1.13 -13.89 20.35
C ALA A 177 0.52 -14.74 19.23
N ARG A 178 0.19 -16.01 19.52
CA ARG A 178 -0.39 -16.92 18.55
C ARG A 178 -1.80 -16.52 18.14
N GLN A 179 -2.69 -16.27 19.10
CA GLN A 179 -4.14 -16.16 18.85
C GLN A 179 -4.59 -14.79 18.35
N LEU A 180 -3.87 -13.71 18.68
CA LEU A 180 -4.29 -12.35 18.33
C LEU A 180 -3.36 -11.69 17.31
N VAL A 181 -2.06 -11.95 17.41
CA VAL A 181 -1.05 -11.20 16.67
C VAL A 181 -0.59 -11.95 15.41
N LEU A 182 -0.36 -13.26 15.52
CA LEU A 182 0.19 -14.09 14.43
C LEU A 182 -0.87 -14.74 13.55
N THR A 183 -2.13 -14.79 13.98
CA THR A 183 -3.30 -15.18 13.17
C THR A 183 -3.86 -14.00 12.36
N SER A 184 -3.28 -12.80 12.47
CA SER A 184 -3.74 -11.57 11.82
C SER A 184 -5.20 -11.19 12.13
N VAL A 185 -5.75 -11.67 13.26
CA VAL A 185 -7.11 -11.33 13.72
C VAL A 185 -7.23 -9.83 14.03
N VAL A 186 -6.14 -9.19 14.44
CA VAL A 186 -6.10 -7.75 14.72
C VAL A 186 -5.48 -7.00 13.54
N PRO A 187 -6.17 -5.98 12.98
CA PRO A 187 -5.63 -5.14 11.90
C PRO A 187 -4.29 -4.51 12.29
N SER A 188 -3.36 -4.62 11.37
CA SER A 188 -1.96 -4.36 11.60
C SER A 188 -1.67 -2.86 11.43
N GLY A 189 -1.49 -2.16 12.56
CA GLY A 189 -1.42 -0.69 12.64
C GLY A 189 -2.54 -0.06 13.48
N SER A 190 -3.48 -0.86 13.99
CA SER A 190 -4.46 -0.39 14.97
C SER A 190 -3.81 -0.05 16.32
N SER A 191 -4.43 0.87 17.07
CA SER A 191 -4.04 1.18 18.45
C SER A 191 -4.12 -0.05 19.36
N ILE A 192 -5.11 -0.92 19.14
CA ILE A 192 -5.29 -2.21 19.82
C ILE A 192 -4.09 -3.12 19.59
N CYS A 193 -3.64 -3.27 18.34
CA CYS A 193 -2.47 -4.09 18.03
C CYS A 193 -1.22 -3.56 18.75
N SER A 194 -1.04 -2.24 18.76
CA SER A 194 0.08 -1.60 19.46
C SER A 194 0.05 -1.87 20.96
N GLN A 195 -1.13 -1.82 21.60
CA GLN A 195 -1.31 -2.13 23.02
C GLN A 195 -1.01 -3.60 23.33
N LEU A 196 -1.51 -4.53 22.52
CA LEU A 196 -1.24 -5.97 22.66
C LEU A 196 0.26 -6.28 22.47
N VAL A 197 0.93 -5.63 21.52
CA VAL A 197 2.37 -5.75 21.36
C VAL A 197 3.10 -5.24 22.60
N GLN A 198 2.72 -4.10 23.19
CA GLN A 198 3.33 -3.62 24.43
C GLN A 198 3.18 -4.61 25.60
N VAL A 199 2.02 -5.27 25.71
CA VAL A 199 1.80 -6.34 26.70
C VAL A 199 2.77 -7.50 26.46
N LEU A 200 2.87 -7.99 25.22
CA LEU A 200 3.81 -9.05 24.84
C LEU A 200 5.27 -8.66 25.12
N LEU A 201 5.67 -7.43 24.82
CA LEU A 201 7.01 -6.91 25.09
C LEU A 201 7.32 -6.91 26.58
N THR A 202 6.34 -6.50 27.40
CA THR A 202 6.48 -6.45 28.85
C THR A 202 6.69 -7.85 29.42
N ILE A 203 5.89 -8.83 29.00
CA ILE A 203 6.04 -10.22 29.42
C ILE A 203 7.37 -10.81 28.93
N GLY A 204 7.69 -10.59 27.65
CA GLY A 204 8.91 -11.12 27.03
C GLY A 204 10.18 -10.60 27.71
N ARG A 205 10.24 -9.32 28.06
CA ARG A 205 11.37 -8.72 28.79
C ARG A 205 11.55 -9.33 30.17
N SER A 206 10.46 -9.58 30.89
CA SER A 206 10.52 -10.03 32.27
C SER A 206 10.75 -11.53 32.41
N TYR A 207 10.28 -12.35 31.47
CA TYR A 207 10.24 -13.82 31.65
C TYR A 207 10.87 -14.64 30.52
N ILE A 208 11.05 -14.07 29.32
CA ILE A 208 11.63 -14.79 28.16
C ILE A 208 13.08 -14.36 27.92
N LYS A 209 13.42 -13.09 28.16
CA LYS A 209 14.78 -12.57 28.03
C LYS A 209 15.74 -13.37 28.93
N GLY A 210 16.73 -14.01 28.32
CA GLY A 210 17.74 -14.82 29.02
C GLY A 210 17.38 -16.30 29.24
N ASN A 211 16.17 -16.75 28.91
CA ASN A 211 15.80 -18.16 29.01
C ASN A 211 15.87 -18.88 27.65
N LYS A 212 16.97 -19.60 27.42
CA LYS A 212 17.26 -20.31 26.16
C LYS A 212 16.17 -21.34 25.78
N GLU A 213 15.49 -21.93 26.76
CA GLU A 213 14.45 -22.94 26.51
C GLU A 213 13.22 -22.34 25.81
N TYR A 214 12.96 -21.03 25.99
CA TYR A 214 11.81 -20.34 25.41
C TYR A 214 12.14 -19.51 24.17
N GLN A 215 13.43 -19.24 23.92
CA GLN A 215 13.89 -18.53 22.73
C GLN A 215 13.64 -19.32 21.43
N LEU A 216 13.88 -20.63 21.44
CA LEU A 216 13.68 -21.47 20.25
C LEU A 216 12.19 -21.66 19.91
N PRO A 217 11.28 -21.96 20.86
CA PRO A 217 9.84 -21.94 20.61
C PRO A 217 9.33 -20.57 20.12
N LEU A 218 9.88 -19.46 20.64
CA LEU A 218 9.52 -18.11 20.20
C LEU A 218 9.92 -17.89 18.74
N LEU A 219 11.15 -18.28 18.38
CA LEU A 219 11.63 -18.20 17.01
C LEU A 219 10.78 -19.05 16.08
N ASN A 220 10.49 -20.30 16.45
CA ASN A 220 9.62 -21.18 15.68
C ASN A 220 8.21 -20.59 15.55
N LEU A 221 7.63 -20.02 16.61
CA LEU A 221 6.33 -19.36 16.54
C LEU A 221 6.32 -18.18 15.54
N LEU A 222 7.40 -17.39 15.50
CA LEU A 222 7.56 -16.28 14.57
C LEU A 222 7.82 -16.73 13.12
N LEU A 223 8.42 -17.92 12.93
CA LEU A 223 8.74 -18.51 11.63
C LEU A 223 7.58 -19.33 11.05
N ASP A 224 6.88 -20.09 11.90
CA ASP A 224 5.77 -20.99 11.55
C ASP A 224 4.43 -20.25 11.40
N SER A 225 4.35 -18.97 11.77
CA SER A 225 3.14 -18.18 11.59
C SER A 225 2.81 -18.05 10.10
N PRO A 226 1.69 -18.64 9.64
CA PRO A 226 1.36 -18.71 8.22
C PRO A 226 0.83 -17.37 7.65
N SER A 227 0.79 -16.28 8.43
CA SER A 227 0.27 -15.00 7.95
C SER A 227 1.36 -14.11 7.32
N LEU A 228 1.47 -14.27 6.01
CA LEU A 228 2.11 -13.39 5.03
C LEU A 228 1.59 -11.93 5.01
N SER A 229 0.84 -11.47 6.03
CA SER A 229 0.19 -10.15 6.10
C SER A 229 0.53 -9.34 7.36
N MET A 230 1.52 -9.77 8.14
CA MET A 230 1.95 -9.01 9.32
C MET A 230 2.56 -7.66 8.90
N ASN A 231 2.02 -6.53 9.39
CA ASN A 231 2.56 -5.20 9.11
C ASN A 231 4.07 -5.15 9.44
N PRO A 232 4.91 -4.66 8.52
CA PRO A 232 6.36 -4.61 8.68
C PRO A 232 6.82 -3.93 9.98
N SER A 233 6.06 -2.97 10.50
CA SER A 233 6.36 -2.28 11.77
C SER A 233 6.16 -3.17 13.00
N ILE A 234 5.11 -4.01 13.01
CA ILE A 234 4.81 -4.95 14.08
C ILE A 234 5.81 -6.11 14.02
N ARG A 235 6.07 -6.64 12.83
CA ARG A 235 7.10 -7.65 12.61
C ARG A 235 8.48 -7.12 13.00
N ARG A 236 8.79 -5.86 12.66
CA ARG A 236 10.04 -5.20 13.08
C ARG A 236 10.08 -5.01 14.59
N SER A 237 8.98 -4.64 15.24
CA SER A 237 8.92 -4.46 16.70
C SER A 237 9.10 -5.80 17.44
N LEU A 238 8.43 -6.86 16.97
CA LEU A 238 8.58 -8.21 17.51
C LEU A 238 9.96 -8.81 17.20
N ASN A 239 10.51 -8.57 16.02
CA ASN A 239 11.88 -8.99 15.69
C ASN A 239 12.93 -8.20 16.49
N THR A 240 12.73 -6.90 16.69
CA THR A 240 13.61 -6.06 17.53
C THR A 240 13.54 -6.51 18.98
N ALA A 241 12.34 -6.87 19.44
CA ALA A 241 12.14 -7.44 20.76
C ALA A 241 12.77 -8.83 20.90
N ALA A 242 12.56 -9.72 19.93
CA ALA A 242 13.19 -11.03 19.89
C ALA A 242 14.72 -10.90 19.89
N ARG A 243 15.30 -9.96 19.11
CA ARG A 243 16.73 -9.62 19.17
C ARG A 243 17.17 -9.15 20.56
N SER A 244 16.38 -8.28 21.19
CA SER A 244 16.64 -7.85 22.58
C SER A 244 16.50 -8.97 23.62
N PHE A 245 15.76 -10.04 23.31
CA PHE A 245 15.57 -11.22 24.17
C PHE A 245 16.65 -12.28 24.00
N VAL A 246 17.27 -12.33 22.82
CA VAL A 246 18.35 -13.26 22.48
C VAL A 246 19.71 -12.78 23.01
N GLY A 247 19.82 -11.51 23.42
CA GLY A 247 21.01 -10.98 24.09
C GLY A 247 22.06 -10.49 23.08
N GLU A 248 21.79 -9.34 22.47
CA GLU A 248 22.85 -8.48 21.93
C GLU A 248 23.35 -7.56 23.06
N GLU A 249 24.13 -8.10 24.00
CA GLU A 249 25.06 -7.30 24.80
C GLU A 249 26.47 -7.78 24.46
N GLU A 250 27.33 -6.80 24.18
CA GLU A 250 28.74 -6.94 23.80
C GLU A 250 29.52 -7.66 24.90
N GLU A 251 29.74 -8.98 24.77
CA GLU A 251 30.86 -9.63 25.44
C GLU A 251 31.44 -10.74 24.56
N GLU A 252 32.77 -10.71 24.45
CA GLU A 252 33.61 -11.61 23.67
C GLU A 252 33.41 -13.07 24.10
N VAL A 253 32.57 -13.81 23.38
CA VAL A 253 32.69 -15.27 23.30
C VAL A 253 32.66 -15.71 21.85
N ASP A 254 33.72 -16.43 21.50
CA ASP A 254 34.13 -16.89 20.19
C ASP A 254 33.18 -17.96 19.63
N THR A 255 32.82 -17.82 18.34
CA THR A 255 32.35 -18.85 17.37
C THR A 255 31.28 -19.87 17.83
N GLN A 256 30.06 -19.91 17.27
CA GLN A 256 29.73 -20.29 15.89
C GLN A 256 28.23 -20.05 15.62
N ALA A 257 27.90 -19.62 14.39
CA ALA A 257 26.56 -19.30 13.87
C ALA A 257 25.90 -18.02 14.41
N ARG A 258 26.56 -16.88 14.18
CA ARG A 258 25.91 -15.55 14.27
C ARG A 258 25.15 -15.28 12.97
N LEU A 259 23.82 -15.19 13.03
CA LEU A 259 23.01 -14.70 11.91
C LEU A 259 23.09 -13.18 11.88
N THR A 260 23.79 -12.63 10.89
CA THR A 260 23.83 -11.20 10.61
C THR A 260 22.46 -10.71 10.11
N PRO A 261 22.19 -9.38 10.16
CA PRO A 261 21.00 -8.81 9.52
C PRO A 261 20.88 -9.19 8.04
N VAL A 262 22.01 -9.41 7.35
CA VAL A 262 22.06 -9.90 5.96
C VAL A 262 21.54 -11.33 5.86
N ASP A 263 21.97 -12.23 6.77
CA ASP A 263 21.50 -13.62 6.79
C ASP A 263 19.98 -13.71 7.03
N LEU A 264 19.40 -12.77 7.78
CA LEU A 264 17.94 -12.67 7.96
C LEU A 264 17.20 -12.14 6.72
N TYR A 265 17.83 -11.32 5.88
CA TYR A 265 17.25 -10.91 4.59
C TYR A 265 17.43 -11.99 3.51
N GLU A 266 18.52 -12.78 3.57
CA GLU A 266 18.72 -13.94 2.69
C GLU A 266 17.70 -15.06 2.99
N LEU A 267 17.27 -15.20 4.25
CA LEU A 267 16.17 -16.10 4.65
C LEU A 267 14.78 -15.61 4.16
N PHE A 268 14.65 -14.32 3.83
CA PHE A 268 13.47 -13.76 3.15
C PHE A 268 13.67 -13.92 1.64
N THR A 269 13.12 -14.96 1.05
CA THR A 269 13.06 -15.05 -0.42
C THR A 269 12.03 -14.05 -0.94
N PRO A 270 12.41 -13.00 -1.72
CA PRO A 270 11.44 -12.06 -2.29
C PRO A 270 10.42 -12.75 -3.20
N ARG A 271 10.72 -13.97 -3.68
CA ARG A 271 9.78 -14.89 -4.34
C ARG A 271 8.46 -15.08 -3.59
N SER A 272 8.46 -15.11 -2.26
CA SER A 272 7.23 -15.26 -1.46
C SER A 272 6.30 -14.03 -1.53
N LEU A 273 6.89 -12.83 -1.68
CA LEU A 273 6.15 -11.57 -1.88
C LEU A 273 5.62 -11.48 -3.32
N ILE A 274 6.37 -12.01 -4.27
CA ILE A 274 5.96 -12.13 -5.68
C ILE A 274 4.69 -13.00 -5.84
N THR A 275 4.52 -14.03 -5.02
CA THR A 275 3.32 -14.91 -5.04
C THR A 275 2.09 -14.35 -4.32
N SER A 276 2.21 -13.21 -3.62
CA SER A 276 1.19 -12.71 -2.67
C SER A 276 0.07 -11.84 -3.28
N ASN A 277 -0.13 -11.87 -4.61
CA ASN A 277 -1.13 -11.05 -5.35
C ASN A 277 -1.00 -9.52 -5.23
N ASP A 278 0.01 -8.98 -4.52
CA ASP A 278 0.24 -7.54 -4.40
C ASP A 278 1.69 -7.16 -4.81
N PRO A 279 1.92 -6.82 -6.09
CA PRO A 279 3.25 -6.45 -6.57
C PRO A 279 3.79 -5.14 -5.98
N SER A 280 2.96 -4.33 -5.31
CA SER A 280 3.39 -3.06 -4.70
C SER A 280 4.29 -3.28 -3.48
N GLN A 281 4.04 -4.33 -2.68
CA GLN A 281 4.84 -4.65 -1.50
C GLN A 281 6.28 -5.05 -1.85
N TYR A 282 6.47 -5.69 -3.00
CA TYR A 282 7.78 -6.00 -3.53
C TYR A 282 8.57 -4.71 -3.84
N LEU A 283 7.91 -3.75 -4.49
CA LEU A 283 8.51 -2.46 -4.84
C LEU A 283 8.80 -1.61 -3.61
N ASP A 284 7.92 -1.62 -2.60
CA ASP A 284 8.13 -0.93 -1.33
C ASP A 284 9.32 -1.49 -0.55
N LEU A 285 9.48 -2.81 -0.51
CA LEU A 285 10.62 -3.46 0.12
C LEU A 285 11.93 -3.06 -0.59
N LEU A 286 11.94 -3.13 -1.92
CA LEU A 286 13.08 -2.75 -2.74
C LEU A 286 13.42 -1.26 -2.58
N SER A 287 12.41 -0.38 -2.49
CA SER A 287 12.57 1.05 -2.17
C SER A 287 13.19 1.27 -0.78
N SER A 288 12.69 0.58 0.24
CA SER A 288 13.21 0.66 1.61
C SER A 288 14.65 0.15 1.73
N ILE A 289 15.05 -0.84 0.94
CA ILE A 289 16.43 -1.35 0.95
C ILE A 289 17.35 -0.41 0.16
N SER A 290 16.93 0.01 -1.02
CA SER A 290 17.71 0.88 -1.89
C SER A 290 17.85 2.32 -1.35
N SER A 291 16.99 2.78 -0.45
CA SER A 291 17.11 4.10 0.18
C SER A 291 18.10 4.17 1.36
N ARG A 292 18.51 3.04 1.94
CA ARG A 292 19.42 3.04 3.11
C ARG A 292 20.85 3.39 2.71
N SER A 293 21.38 4.48 3.25
CA SER A 293 22.74 4.99 3.01
C SER A 293 23.80 4.40 3.95
N GLU A 294 23.38 3.80 5.06
CA GLU A 294 24.29 3.35 6.14
C GLU A 294 24.89 1.95 5.91
N LYS A 295 24.47 1.22 4.87
CA LYS A 295 24.93 -0.15 4.60
C LYS A 295 26.22 -0.16 3.79
N SER A 296 27.08 -1.13 4.07
CA SER A 296 28.31 -1.33 3.29
C SER A 296 27.99 -1.77 1.86
N SER A 297 28.91 -1.50 0.92
CA SER A 297 28.75 -1.89 -0.48
C SER A 297 28.59 -3.40 -0.67
N GLU A 298 29.24 -4.21 0.17
CA GLU A 298 29.17 -5.67 0.11
C GLU A 298 27.79 -6.19 0.54
N GLU A 299 27.19 -5.60 1.57
CA GLU A 299 25.85 -5.95 2.03
C GLU A 299 24.77 -5.54 1.01
N LEU A 300 24.91 -4.38 0.38
CA LEU A 300 24.01 -3.95 -0.69
C LEU A 300 24.09 -4.88 -1.90
N GLU A 301 25.29 -5.38 -2.23
CA GLU A 301 25.48 -6.35 -3.31
C GLU A 301 24.76 -7.66 -3.00
N ARG A 302 24.97 -8.24 -1.81
CA ARG A 302 24.27 -9.48 -1.39
C ARG A 302 22.75 -9.31 -1.40
N LEU A 303 22.24 -8.19 -0.87
CA LEU A 303 20.81 -7.91 -0.85
C LEU A 303 20.23 -7.75 -2.26
N SER A 304 20.98 -7.13 -3.18
CA SER A 304 20.51 -6.98 -4.57
C SER A 304 20.32 -8.32 -5.27
N GLN A 305 21.13 -9.33 -4.94
CA GLN A 305 21.03 -10.67 -5.53
C GLN A 305 19.73 -11.40 -5.14
N CYS A 306 19.08 -10.99 -4.04
CA CYS A 306 17.78 -11.51 -3.64
C CYS A 306 16.65 -11.04 -4.59
N PHE A 307 16.83 -9.93 -5.31
CA PHE A 307 15.82 -9.35 -6.19
C PHE A 307 16.08 -9.73 -7.65
N ASN A 308 15.19 -10.51 -8.26
CA ASN A 308 15.28 -10.90 -9.66
C ASN A 308 14.17 -10.23 -10.50
N PRO A 309 14.49 -9.19 -11.29
CA PRO A 309 13.54 -8.55 -12.19
C PRO A 309 12.89 -9.52 -13.18
N ASN A 310 13.61 -10.55 -13.62
CA ASN A 310 13.11 -11.51 -14.60
C ASN A 310 12.02 -12.42 -14.02
N GLU A 311 11.93 -12.54 -12.70
CA GLU A 311 10.84 -13.28 -12.03
C GLU A 311 9.64 -12.37 -11.73
N PHE A 312 9.89 -11.10 -11.45
CA PHE A 312 8.86 -10.13 -11.06
C PHE A 312 8.12 -9.49 -12.24
N LEU A 313 8.85 -9.06 -13.28
CA LEU A 313 8.28 -8.35 -14.43
C LEU A 313 7.22 -9.16 -15.20
N PRO A 314 7.35 -10.49 -15.39
CA PRO A 314 6.30 -11.28 -16.04
C PRO A 314 4.96 -11.28 -15.29
N ILE A 315 4.98 -11.06 -13.97
CA ILE A 315 3.78 -11.13 -13.11
C ILE A 315 2.97 -9.83 -13.17
N ILE A 316 3.65 -8.71 -13.31
CA ILE A 316 2.99 -7.43 -13.60
C ILE A 316 2.41 -7.45 -15.03
N GLY A 317 3.03 -8.20 -15.94
CA GLY A 317 2.55 -8.37 -17.32
C GLY A 317 2.64 -7.08 -18.14
N ALA A 318 2.02 -7.06 -19.32
CA ALA A 318 2.03 -5.87 -20.18
C ALA A 318 1.01 -4.79 -19.75
N ASN A 319 0.06 -5.13 -18.88
CA ASN A 319 -1.08 -4.30 -18.48
C ASN A 319 -0.99 -3.92 -16.99
N ALA A 320 0.18 -3.45 -16.55
CA ALA A 320 0.34 -2.90 -15.20
C ALA A 320 -0.69 -1.80 -14.93
N SER A 321 -1.17 -1.66 -13.69
CA SER A 321 -1.94 -0.47 -13.32
C SER A 321 -1.05 0.77 -13.38
N ASP A 322 -1.64 1.92 -13.73
CA ASP A 322 -0.93 3.21 -13.76
C ASP A 322 -0.25 3.51 -12.42
N SER A 323 -0.89 3.14 -11.31
CA SER A 323 -0.33 3.29 -9.95
C SER A 323 1.00 2.55 -9.78
N LEU A 324 1.13 1.38 -10.39
CA LEU A 324 2.33 0.56 -10.27
C LEU A 324 3.45 1.05 -11.20
N ILE A 325 3.07 1.53 -12.38
CA ILE A 325 3.97 2.25 -13.28
C ILE A 325 4.52 3.51 -12.60
N ASP A 326 3.68 4.26 -11.87
CA ASP A 326 4.09 5.43 -11.12
C ASP A 326 5.08 5.09 -9.99
N GLN A 327 4.86 3.99 -9.27
CA GLN A 327 5.81 3.49 -8.27
C GLN A 327 7.16 3.11 -8.91
N LEU A 328 7.17 2.47 -10.07
CA LEU A 328 8.40 2.16 -10.81
C LEU A 328 9.16 3.44 -11.18
N PHE A 329 8.47 4.48 -11.68
CA PHE A 329 9.09 5.76 -12.00
C PHE A 329 9.71 6.46 -10.79
N GLN A 330 9.12 6.32 -9.61
CA GLN A 330 9.69 6.87 -8.37
C GLN A 330 10.92 6.06 -7.90
N LEU A 331 10.91 4.75 -8.10
CA LEU A 331 11.94 3.83 -7.61
C LEU A 331 13.20 3.80 -8.49
N ILE A 332 13.03 3.78 -9.81
CA ILE A 332 14.13 3.57 -10.77
C ILE A 332 15.32 4.52 -10.55
N PRO A 333 15.16 5.85 -10.36
CA PRO A 333 16.30 6.73 -10.13
C PRO A 333 17.14 6.34 -8.91
N GLY A 334 16.47 5.93 -7.82
CA GLY A 334 17.15 5.45 -6.61
C GLY A 334 17.96 4.18 -6.86
N LEU A 335 17.43 3.25 -7.65
CA LEU A 335 18.13 2.02 -8.02
C LEU A 335 19.34 2.29 -8.93
N LEU A 336 19.19 3.20 -9.89
CA LEU A 336 20.25 3.55 -10.83
C LEU A 336 21.39 4.34 -10.17
N SER A 337 21.10 5.10 -9.12
CA SER A 337 22.12 5.82 -8.35
C SER A 337 23.11 4.90 -7.61
N LYS A 338 22.76 3.62 -7.42
CA LYS A 338 23.55 2.65 -6.65
C LYS A 338 24.10 1.52 -7.54
N PRO A 339 25.42 1.28 -7.59
CA PRO A 339 26.02 0.25 -8.43
C PRO A 339 25.39 -1.14 -8.27
N SER A 340 25.15 -1.59 -7.04
CA SER A 340 24.55 -2.90 -6.73
C SER A 340 23.12 -3.06 -7.23
N PHE A 341 22.35 -1.98 -7.36
CA PHE A 341 20.95 -2.03 -7.84
C PHE A 341 20.80 -1.64 -9.31
N SER A 342 21.87 -1.20 -9.97
CA SER A 342 21.83 -0.67 -11.34
C SER A 342 21.23 -1.65 -12.35
N LYS A 343 21.52 -2.95 -12.22
CA LYS A 343 20.95 -4.00 -13.09
C LYS A 343 19.43 -4.11 -12.95
N ILE A 344 18.92 -4.01 -11.72
CA ILE A 344 17.48 -4.05 -11.41
C ILE A 344 16.79 -2.81 -11.97
N GLY A 345 17.36 -1.62 -11.70
CA GLY A 345 16.86 -0.36 -12.24
C GLY A 345 16.82 -0.34 -13.77
N THR A 346 17.85 -0.91 -14.43
CA THR A 346 17.89 -1.03 -15.90
C THR A 346 16.77 -1.92 -16.42
N ALA A 347 16.56 -3.09 -15.81
CA ALA A 347 15.50 -4.03 -16.23
C ALA A 347 14.10 -3.40 -16.10
N TYR A 348 13.85 -2.66 -15.03
CA TYR A 348 12.56 -1.97 -14.83
C TYR A 348 12.36 -0.82 -15.81
N MET A 349 13.41 -0.06 -16.08
CA MET A 349 13.34 1.01 -17.08
C MET A 349 13.07 0.43 -18.49
N GLU A 350 13.74 -0.65 -18.87
CA GLU A 350 13.46 -1.34 -20.15
C GLU A 350 12.02 -1.85 -20.22
N TYR A 351 11.51 -2.41 -19.14
CA TYR A 351 10.12 -2.84 -19.05
C TYR A 351 9.14 -1.67 -19.28
N VAL A 352 9.35 -0.55 -18.60
CA VAL A 352 8.50 0.65 -18.73
C VAL A 352 8.56 1.25 -20.15
N VAL A 353 9.72 1.16 -20.83
CA VAL A 353 9.84 1.50 -22.26
C VAL A 353 9.00 0.56 -23.13
N ARG A 354 9.07 -0.76 -22.90
CA ARG A 354 8.28 -1.76 -23.65
C ARG A 354 6.77 -1.62 -23.40
N ALA A 355 6.38 -1.18 -22.20
CA ALA A 355 5.00 -0.85 -21.85
C ALA A 355 4.47 0.45 -22.49
N GLY A 356 5.30 1.17 -23.26
CA GLY A 356 4.87 2.34 -24.03
C GLY A 356 5.08 3.69 -23.32
N HIS A 357 5.72 3.73 -22.16
CA HIS A 357 5.95 4.97 -21.39
C HIS A 357 7.28 5.67 -21.73
N GLN A 358 7.70 5.61 -22.99
CA GLN A 358 9.00 6.09 -23.47
C GLN A 358 9.23 7.59 -23.15
N HIS A 359 8.20 8.41 -23.30
CA HIS A 359 8.25 9.85 -23.02
C HIS A 359 8.55 10.17 -21.54
N ARG A 360 7.98 9.41 -20.60
CA ARG A 360 8.24 9.56 -19.16
C ARG A 360 9.64 9.07 -18.79
N VAL A 361 10.12 8.01 -19.45
CA VAL A 361 11.48 7.50 -19.25
C VAL A 361 12.52 8.55 -19.65
N LEU A 362 12.31 9.23 -20.78
CA LEU A 362 13.20 10.32 -21.19
C LEU A 362 13.29 11.42 -20.14
N GLY A 363 12.17 11.87 -19.57
CA GLY A 363 12.19 12.86 -18.48
C GLY A 363 12.89 12.38 -17.21
N MET A 364 12.75 11.09 -16.89
CA MET A 364 13.44 10.48 -15.75
C MET A 364 14.96 10.41 -15.94
N LEU A 365 15.46 10.20 -17.18
CA LEU A 365 16.91 10.14 -17.46
C LEU A 365 17.63 11.46 -17.19
N PHE A 366 16.91 12.58 -17.19
CA PHE A 366 17.41 13.91 -16.84
C PHE A 366 17.22 14.26 -15.36
N SER A 367 16.74 13.32 -14.54
CA SER A 367 16.68 13.47 -13.08
C SER A 367 18.09 13.52 -12.48
N PRO A 368 18.35 14.39 -11.48
CA PRO A 368 19.68 14.52 -10.86
C PRO A 368 20.16 13.22 -10.18
N ASN A 369 19.23 12.32 -9.85
CA ASN A 369 19.54 11.03 -9.22
C ASN A 369 20.01 9.96 -10.22
N VAL A 370 19.87 10.20 -11.53
CA VAL A 370 20.33 9.27 -12.56
C VAL A 370 21.77 9.66 -12.97
N PRO A 371 22.73 8.73 -12.89
CA PRO A 371 24.09 9.02 -13.35
C PRO A 371 24.14 9.38 -14.83
N GLY A 372 24.83 10.48 -15.19
CA GLY A 372 24.95 10.95 -16.57
C GLY A 372 25.51 9.91 -17.54
N GLU A 373 26.53 9.14 -17.11
CA GLU A 373 27.12 8.05 -17.91
C GLU A 373 26.13 6.91 -18.20
N PHE A 374 25.23 6.63 -17.25
CA PHE A 374 24.18 5.64 -17.44
C PHE A 374 23.15 6.16 -18.46
N ALA A 375 22.66 7.39 -18.26
CA ALA A 375 21.71 8.00 -19.16
C ALA A 375 22.24 8.11 -20.60
N SER A 376 23.51 8.48 -20.76
CA SER A 376 24.19 8.54 -22.06
C SER A 376 24.21 7.19 -22.78
N ARG A 377 24.65 6.12 -22.07
CA ARG A 377 24.64 4.75 -22.62
C ARG A 377 23.25 4.26 -22.96
N PHE A 378 22.26 4.59 -22.13
CA PHE A 378 20.88 4.16 -22.36
C PHE A 378 20.31 4.83 -23.62
N ILE A 379 20.47 6.15 -23.77
CA ILE A 379 20.04 6.88 -24.96
C ILE A 379 20.72 6.35 -26.22
N ALA A 380 22.02 6.07 -26.16
CA ALA A 380 22.76 5.52 -27.30
C ALA A 380 22.20 4.16 -27.78
N ASN A 381 21.60 3.39 -26.88
CA ASN A 381 20.98 2.10 -27.18
C ASN A 381 19.50 2.19 -27.55
N MET A 382 18.86 3.36 -27.40
CA MET A 382 17.47 3.56 -27.83
C MET A 382 17.40 3.64 -29.35
N ASN A 383 16.48 2.87 -29.96
CA ASN A 383 16.23 2.97 -31.40
C ASN A 383 15.35 4.17 -31.73
N LEU A 384 15.95 5.37 -31.74
CA LEU A 384 15.25 6.63 -32.09
C LEU A 384 15.33 6.99 -33.59
N GLN A 385 16.04 6.20 -34.39
CA GLN A 385 16.32 6.51 -35.81
C GLN A 385 15.07 6.42 -36.70
N GLN A 386 14.06 5.64 -36.29
CA GLN A 386 12.84 5.36 -37.06
C GLN A 386 11.57 5.97 -36.45
N VAL A 387 11.73 6.86 -35.47
CA VAL A 387 10.61 7.54 -34.81
C VAL A 387 9.96 8.53 -35.80
N ASP A 388 8.67 8.76 -35.70
CA ASP A 388 7.98 9.75 -36.54
C ASP A 388 8.32 11.20 -36.13
N VAL A 389 8.06 12.14 -37.03
CA VAL A 389 8.41 13.56 -36.82
C VAL A 389 7.69 14.16 -35.62
N GLN A 390 6.43 13.81 -35.37
CA GLN A 390 5.66 14.40 -34.27
C GLN A 390 6.21 13.95 -32.92
N THR A 391 6.55 12.67 -32.79
CA THR A 391 7.20 12.13 -31.60
C THR A 391 8.57 12.77 -31.38
N SER A 392 9.39 12.92 -32.42
CA SER A 392 10.68 13.62 -32.33
C SER A 392 10.53 15.07 -31.86
N VAL A 393 9.55 15.80 -32.41
CA VAL A 393 9.23 17.18 -31.99
C VAL A 393 8.79 17.24 -30.53
N SER A 394 7.92 16.33 -30.09
CA SER A 394 7.46 16.28 -28.71
C SER A 394 8.62 16.01 -27.74
N ILE A 395 9.54 15.10 -28.08
CA ILE A 395 10.73 14.83 -27.26
C ILE A 395 11.63 16.08 -27.17
N LEU A 396 11.85 16.78 -28.28
CA LEU A 396 12.66 18.01 -28.32
C LEU A 396 12.03 19.14 -27.49
N GLN A 397 10.71 19.31 -27.57
CA GLN A 397 9.98 20.29 -26.76
C GLN A 397 10.05 19.94 -25.26
N ASN A 398 9.94 18.65 -24.91
CA ASN A 398 10.10 18.22 -23.52
C ASN A 398 11.53 18.48 -23.00
N LEU A 399 12.54 18.21 -23.81
CA LEU A 399 13.94 18.51 -23.49
C LEU A 399 14.15 20.00 -23.18
N PHE A 400 13.42 20.89 -23.85
CA PHE A 400 13.43 22.32 -23.57
C PHE A 400 12.86 22.66 -22.18
N THR A 401 11.80 21.98 -21.76
CA THR A 401 11.20 22.21 -20.43
C THR A 401 12.09 21.76 -19.27
N TRP A 402 13.11 20.93 -19.53
CA TRP A 402 14.07 20.46 -18.53
C TRP A 402 15.32 21.34 -18.42
N LEU A 403 15.43 22.43 -19.19
CA LEU A 403 16.53 23.39 -19.03
C LEU A 403 16.28 24.31 -17.82
N PRO A 404 17.33 24.62 -17.01
CA PRO A 404 18.72 24.23 -17.16
C PRO A 404 19.00 22.80 -16.67
N LEU A 405 19.82 22.05 -17.43
CA LEU A 405 20.28 20.71 -17.04
C LEU A 405 21.55 20.81 -16.18
N GLY A 406 21.72 19.86 -15.25
CA GLY A 406 23.00 19.67 -14.57
C GLY A 406 24.12 19.27 -15.54
N GLU A 407 25.37 19.64 -15.23
CA GLU A 407 26.54 19.43 -16.11
C GLU A 407 26.65 17.97 -16.58
N GLN A 408 26.39 17.01 -15.70
CA GLN A 408 26.42 15.57 -15.99
C GLN A 408 25.44 15.10 -17.08
N HIS A 409 24.41 15.89 -17.40
CA HIS A 409 23.39 15.56 -18.40
C HIS A 409 23.51 16.37 -19.69
N ILE A 410 24.49 17.27 -19.80
CA ILE A 410 24.68 18.08 -21.01
C ILE A 410 24.97 17.17 -22.20
N ASP A 411 25.90 16.23 -22.05
CA ASP A 411 26.28 15.28 -23.12
C ASP A 411 25.13 14.36 -23.50
N VAL A 412 24.33 13.95 -22.52
CA VAL A 412 23.13 13.14 -22.70
C VAL A 412 22.11 13.87 -23.57
N ALA A 413 21.84 15.14 -23.25
CA ALA A 413 20.94 15.99 -24.03
C ALA A 413 21.47 16.25 -25.44
N THR A 414 22.77 16.50 -25.59
CA THR A 414 23.42 16.69 -26.89
C THR A 414 23.30 15.44 -27.76
N LYS A 415 23.50 14.25 -27.18
CA LYS A 415 23.37 12.98 -27.89
C LYS A 415 21.92 12.70 -28.30
N LEU A 416 20.96 12.98 -27.43
CA LEU A 416 19.54 12.86 -27.74
C LEU A 416 19.14 13.80 -28.89
N LEU A 417 19.62 15.05 -28.84
CA LEU A 417 19.42 16.04 -29.90
C LEU A 417 19.97 15.53 -31.23
N GLU A 418 21.21 15.07 -31.26
CA GLU A 418 21.85 14.49 -32.46
C GLU A 418 21.04 13.31 -33.00
N MET A 419 20.59 12.40 -32.14
CA MET A 419 19.82 11.23 -32.55
C MET A 419 18.46 11.59 -33.17
N LEU A 420 17.75 12.55 -32.61
CA LEU A 420 16.42 12.96 -33.08
C LEU A 420 16.47 13.89 -34.29
N THR A 421 17.54 14.68 -34.44
CA THR A 421 17.61 15.72 -35.47
C THR A 421 18.44 15.30 -36.66
N VAL A 422 19.58 14.66 -36.45
CA VAL A 422 20.52 14.27 -37.51
C VAL A 422 20.31 12.82 -37.93
N ASN A 423 20.15 11.91 -36.96
CA ASN A 423 20.11 10.47 -37.24
C ASN A 423 18.70 9.93 -37.48
N CYS A 424 17.65 10.73 -37.23
CA CYS A 424 16.27 10.37 -37.49
C CYS A 424 15.91 10.70 -38.95
N SER A 425 15.68 9.67 -39.76
CA SER A 425 15.47 9.83 -41.21
C SER A 425 14.18 10.57 -41.54
N SER A 426 13.12 10.37 -40.75
CA SER A 426 11.83 11.04 -40.91
C SER A 426 11.95 12.54 -40.61
N PHE A 427 12.65 12.90 -39.53
CA PHE A 427 12.90 14.29 -39.14
C PHE A 427 13.72 15.01 -40.21
N MET A 428 14.82 14.40 -40.66
CA MET A 428 15.66 14.98 -41.69
C MET A 428 14.94 15.16 -43.03
N ALA A 429 14.12 14.20 -43.45
CA ALA A 429 13.33 14.30 -44.68
C ALA A 429 12.32 15.46 -44.63
N GLN A 430 11.62 15.62 -43.51
CA GLN A 430 10.70 16.72 -43.30
C GLN A 430 11.44 18.06 -43.22
N PHE A 431 12.54 18.11 -42.46
CA PHE A 431 13.38 19.30 -42.32
C PHE A 431 13.93 19.79 -43.67
N GLN A 432 14.40 18.88 -44.53
CA GLN A 432 14.85 19.20 -45.89
C GLN A 432 13.70 19.70 -46.77
N THR A 433 12.50 19.15 -46.62
CA THR A 433 11.31 19.57 -47.37
C THR A 433 10.88 20.99 -46.99
N GLU A 434 10.93 21.33 -45.70
CA GLU A 434 10.59 22.67 -45.21
C GLU A 434 11.62 23.73 -45.59
N ASN A 435 12.88 23.35 -45.85
CA ASN A 435 14.01 24.28 -46.01
C ASN A 435 14.72 24.21 -47.37
N GLN A 436 14.04 23.77 -48.44
CA GLN A 436 14.67 23.53 -49.76
C GLN A 436 15.38 24.75 -50.36
N THR A 437 14.86 25.96 -50.13
CA THR A 437 15.41 27.19 -50.74
C THR A 437 16.05 28.14 -49.73
N GLY A 438 15.93 27.86 -48.42
CA GLY A 438 16.38 28.72 -47.31
C GLY A 438 15.68 30.09 -47.21
N TYR A 439 15.34 30.69 -48.35
CA TYR A 439 14.66 31.97 -48.51
C TYR A 439 13.49 31.82 -49.49
N THR A 440 12.45 32.60 -49.24
CA THR A 440 11.34 32.84 -50.16
C THR A 440 11.81 33.62 -51.39
N SER A 441 11.00 33.65 -52.46
CA SER A 441 11.25 34.50 -53.64
C SER A 441 11.32 35.99 -53.32
N GLU A 442 10.85 36.41 -52.14
CA GLU A 442 10.95 37.79 -51.62
C GLU A 442 12.22 38.06 -50.80
N GLY A 443 13.13 37.08 -50.67
CA GLY A 443 14.36 37.22 -49.88
C GLY A 443 14.17 37.12 -48.36
N LYS A 444 12.98 36.74 -47.89
CA LYS A 444 12.72 36.45 -46.45
C LYS A 444 13.08 35.00 -46.13
N PRO A 445 13.66 34.69 -44.96
CA PRO A 445 13.91 33.31 -44.56
C PRO A 445 12.60 32.52 -44.53
N VAL A 446 12.62 31.28 -45.00
CA VAL A 446 11.45 30.39 -44.96
C VAL A 446 11.16 30.04 -43.50
N GLU A 447 9.91 30.24 -43.06
CA GLU A 447 9.48 29.83 -41.72
C GLU A 447 9.33 28.30 -41.66
N SER A 448 10.33 27.63 -41.10
CA SER A 448 10.26 26.19 -40.81
C SER A 448 9.93 25.98 -39.33
N PRO A 449 8.79 25.32 -39.00
CA PRO A 449 8.45 24.93 -37.64
C PRO A 449 9.56 24.13 -36.96
N LEU A 450 10.19 23.20 -37.70
CA LEU A 450 11.30 22.41 -37.19
C LEU A 450 12.55 23.27 -36.93
N TRP A 451 12.86 24.22 -37.83
CA TRP A 451 13.95 25.16 -37.63
C TRP A 451 13.72 26.04 -36.40
N ASN A 452 12.50 26.52 -36.17
CA ASN A 452 12.15 27.33 -35.01
C ASN A 452 12.39 26.57 -33.69
N ILE A 453 12.06 25.28 -33.64
CA ILE A 453 12.31 24.43 -32.46
C ILE A 453 13.82 24.29 -32.20
N LEU A 454 14.62 24.02 -33.24
CA LEU A 454 16.08 23.92 -33.12
C LEU A 454 16.71 25.25 -32.72
N TYR A 455 16.29 26.33 -33.36
CA TYR A 455 16.78 27.67 -33.06
C TYR A 455 16.47 28.08 -31.62
N GLN A 456 15.26 27.81 -31.12
CA GLN A 456 14.91 28.05 -29.71
C GLN A 456 15.80 27.24 -28.75
N PHE A 457 16.07 25.98 -29.09
CA PHE A 457 16.95 25.13 -28.28
C PHE A 457 18.39 25.66 -28.22
N PHE A 458 18.97 26.05 -29.35
CA PHE A 458 20.36 26.55 -29.39
C PHE A 458 20.51 27.99 -28.87
N SER A 459 19.51 28.86 -29.07
CA SER A 459 19.52 30.23 -28.56
C SER A 459 19.33 30.30 -27.04
N SER A 460 18.48 29.45 -26.46
CA SER A 460 18.28 29.38 -25.00
C SER A 460 19.52 28.93 -24.22
N ARG A 461 20.48 28.28 -24.88
CA ARG A 461 21.78 27.92 -24.31
C ARG A 461 22.90 28.94 -24.56
N GLY A 462 22.61 30.06 -25.23
CA GLY A 462 23.63 31.04 -25.62
C GLY A 462 24.66 30.50 -26.63
N LEU A 463 24.33 29.43 -27.37
CA LEU A 463 25.22 28.80 -28.36
C LEU A 463 25.10 29.45 -29.75
N ILE A 464 23.99 30.14 -30.03
CA ILE A 464 23.79 30.93 -31.24
C ILE A 464 23.33 32.33 -30.80
N HIS A 465 24.13 33.34 -31.16
CA HIS A 465 23.82 34.76 -30.97
C HIS A 465 23.23 35.36 -32.24
#